data_AF-A0A7S0FNV5-F1
#
_entry.id   AF-A0A7S0FNV5-F1
#
_cell.length_a   1.000
_cell.length_b   1.000
_cell.length_c   1.000
_cell.angle_alpha   90.00
_cell.angle_beta   90.00
_cell.angle_gamma   90.00
#
_symmetry.space_group_name_H-M   'P 1'
#
loop_
_entity.id
_entity.type
_entity.pdbx_description
1 polymer ?
#
loop_
_entity_poly.entity_id
_entity_poly.type
_entity_poly.pdbx_seq_one_letter_code
_entity_poly.pdbx_strand_id
1 'polypeptide(L)'
;VLVFNRTVSLKEEVGKKELSDEEIKAIEERREKSKKDKEAKEARLQISPEDFFKLVPEHAGKYSKYKEDGKDKGLPTHLADGTELTKSAMKKLEKERQKHVKALMKAAKK
;
A
#
# COMPACT_ATOMS: atom_id res chain seq x y z
N VAL A 1 -45.59 39.29 -1.27
CA VAL A 1 -46.22 38.33 -0.32
C VAL A 1 -45.53 37.00 -0.51
N LEU A 2 -44.86 36.48 0.53
CA LEU A 2 -44.09 35.25 0.44
C LEU A 2 -44.97 34.10 0.97
N VAL A 3 -45.38 33.19 0.08
CA VAL A 3 -46.25 32.05 0.43
C VAL A 3 -45.39 30.79 0.48
N PHE A 4 -45.24 30.21 1.68
CA PHE A 4 -44.57 28.93 1.89
C PHE A 4 -45.60 27.80 1.90
N ASN A 5 -45.78 27.14 0.75
CA ASN A 5 -46.54 25.89 0.66
C ASN A 5 -45.60 24.69 0.87
N ARG A 6 -45.26 24.37 2.12
CA ARG A 6 -44.58 23.11 2.43
C ARG A 6 -44.98 22.58 3.80
N THR A 7 -46.08 21.84 3.85
CA THR A 7 -46.36 20.91 4.96
C THR A 7 -45.74 19.56 4.63
N VAL A 8 -44.49 19.36 5.03
CA VAL A 8 -43.98 17.99 5.22
C VAL A 8 -43.50 17.87 6.65
N SER A 9 -44.07 16.92 7.38
CA SER A 9 -43.63 16.55 8.72
C SER A 9 -42.16 16.16 8.62
N LEU A 10 -41.29 16.91 9.30
CA LEU A 10 -39.93 16.46 9.56
C LEU A 10 -40.09 15.17 10.35
N LYS A 11 -39.73 14.06 9.72
CA LYS A 11 -39.76 12.73 10.34
C LYS A 11 -38.67 12.71 11.41
N GLU A 12 -39.00 13.24 12.59
CA GLU A 12 -38.23 13.19 13.82
C GLU A 12 -38.18 11.76 14.37
N GLU A 13 -37.76 10.78 13.59
CA GLU A 13 -37.43 9.46 14.14
C GLU A 13 -36.22 8.90 13.40
N VAL A 14 -35.10 9.62 13.52
CA VAL A 14 -33.79 8.98 13.37
C VAL A 14 -33.56 8.23 14.67
N GLY A 15 -34.20 7.06 14.80
CA GLY A 15 -33.87 6.11 15.84
C GLY A 15 -32.36 5.89 15.78
N LYS A 16 -31.65 6.28 16.85
CA LYS A 16 -30.25 5.93 17.03
C LYS A 16 -30.23 4.41 17.09
N LYS A 17 -29.94 3.76 15.97
CA LYS A 17 -29.61 2.33 15.95
C LYS A 17 -28.36 2.21 16.81
N GLU A 18 -28.53 1.77 18.04
CA GLU A 18 -27.43 1.28 18.85
C GLU A 18 -26.87 0.09 18.09
N LEU A 19 -25.76 0.32 17.40
CA LEU A 19 -25.04 -0.69 16.64
C LEU A 19 -24.62 -1.76 17.64
N SER A 20 -25.03 -3.01 17.39
CA SER A 20 -24.66 -4.14 18.24
C SER A 20 -23.13 -4.28 18.28
N ASP A 21 -22.56 -4.82 19.37
CA ASP A 21 -21.11 -5.01 19.53
C ASP A 21 -20.46 -5.76 18.35
N GLU A 22 -21.24 -6.61 17.67
CA GLU A 22 -20.83 -7.33 16.47
C GLU A 22 -20.69 -6.43 15.24
N GLU A 23 -21.58 -5.44 15.07
CA GLU A 23 -21.48 -4.45 14.00
C GLU A 23 -20.31 -3.49 14.24
N ILE A 24 -20.06 -3.13 15.51
CA ILE A 24 -18.90 -2.32 15.90
C ILE A 24 -17.60 -3.07 15.55
N LYS A 25 -17.48 -4.34 15.93
CA LYS A 25 -16.31 -5.17 15.58
C LYS A 25 -16.13 -5.34 14.06
N ALA A 26 -17.21 -5.55 13.31
CA ALA A 26 -17.14 -5.66 11.86
C ALA A 26 -16.69 -4.33 11.19
N ILE A 27 -17.10 -3.19 11.75
CA ILE A 27 -16.65 -1.87 11.31
C ILE A 27 -15.17 -1.64 11.65
N GLU A 28 -14.73 -2.05 12.84
CA GLU A 28 -13.32 -1.97 13.24
C GLU A 28 -12.42 -2.87 12.38
N GLU A 29 -12.79 -4.12 12.12
CA GLU A 29 -12.06 -5.00 11.22
C GLU A 29 -11.96 -4.44 9.79
N ARG A 30 -13.04 -3.84 9.27
CA ARG A 30 -13.01 -3.15 7.97
C ARG A 30 -12.09 -1.93 7.98
N ARG A 31 -12.08 -1.18 9.09
CA ARG A 31 -11.18 -0.04 9.27
C ARG A 31 -9.73 -0.48 9.36
N GLU A 32 -9.41 -1.56 10.07
CA GLU A 32 -8.05 -2.11 10.14
C GLU A 32 -7.56 -2.64 8.79
N LYS A 33 -8.40 -3.37 8.05
CA LYS A 33 -8.06 -3.83 6.68
C LYS A 33 -7.84 -2.64 5.73
N SER A 34 -8.66 -1.60 5.85
CA SER A 34 -8.52 -0.38 5.05
C SER A 34 -7.31 0.47 5.42
N LYS A 35 -6.92 0.49 6.70
CA LYS A 35 -5.69 1.16 7.16
C LYS A 35 -4.46 0.45 6.63
N LYS A 36 -4.39 -0.88 6.74
CA LYS A 36 -3.31 -1.68 6.16
C LYS A 36 -3.18 -1.52 4.65
N ASP A 37 -4.29 -1.42 3.92
CA ASP A 37 -4.26 -1.21 2.46
C ASP A 37 -3.81 0.23 2.09
N LYS A 38 -4.23 1.23 2.86
CA LYS A 38 -3.78 2.63 2.68
C LYS A 38 -2.31 2.80 3.03
N GLU A 39 -1.87 2.26 4.15
CA GLU A 39 -0.46 2.22 4.55
C GLU A 39 0.38 1.45 3.53
N ALA A 40 -0.12 0.35 2.97
CA ALA A 40 0.58 -0.36 1.90
C ALA A 40 0.66 0.46 0.60
N LYS A 41 -0.35 1.29 0.29
CA LYS A 41 -0.36 2.17 -0.89
C LYS A 41 0.53 3.39 -0.72
N GLU A 42 0.48 4.02 0.44
CA GLU A 42 1.32 5.16 0.80
C GLU A 42 2.77 4.73 0.97
N ALA A 43 3.01 3.58 1.61
CA ALA A 43 4.32 2.94 1.60
C ALA A 43 4.77 2.73 0.17
N ARG A 44 4.01 2.05 -0.71
CA ARG A 44 4.38 1.81 -2.14
C ARG A 44 4.80 3.06 -2.92
N LEU A 45 4.20 4.21 -2.61
CA LEU A 45 4.50 5.51 -3.23
C LEU A 45 5.65 6.27 -2.57
N GLN A 46 6.10 5.83 -1.40
CA GLN A 46 7.26 6.37 -0.68
C GLN A 46 8.41 5.37 -0.49
N ILE A 47 8.26 4.10 -0.91
CA ILE A 47 9.31 3.09 -0.74
C ILE A 47 10.53 3.58 -1.49
N SER A 48 11.64 3.78 -0.78
CA SER A 48 12.90 4.07 -1.43
C SER A 48 13.25 2.93 -2.39
N PRO A 49 13.87 3.22 -3.55
CA PRO A 49 14.26 2.20 -4.52
C PRO A 49 15.10 1.05 -3.90
N GLU A 50 15.79 1.34 -2.80
CA GLU A 50 16.62 0.41 -2.03
C GLU A 50 15.80 -0.63 -1.24
N ASP A 51 14.61 -0.26 -0.79
CA ASP A 51 13.73 -1.14 -0.01
C ASP A 51 12.58 -1.71 -0.83
N PHE A 52 12.51 -1.37 -2.12
CA PHE A 52 11.49 -1.86 -3.05
C PHE A 52 11.37 -3.40 -3.00
N PHE A 53 12.48 -4.12 -3.10
CA PHE A 53 12.46 -5.59 -3.08
C PHE A 53 12.30 -6.22 -1.68
N LYS A 54 12.36 -5.42 -0.61
CA LYS A 54 12.16 -5.89 0.77
C LYS A 54 10.73 -5.67 1.25
N LEU A 55 10.17 -4.50 0.94
CA LEU A 55 8.87 -4.05 1.42
C LEU A 55 7.72 -4.41 0.49
N VAL A 56 7.99 -4.68 -0.79
CA VAL A 56 6.93 -5.11 -1.71
C VAL A 56 6.49 -6.53 -1.35
N PRO A 57 5.22 -6.76 -1.00
CA PRO A 57 4.74 -8.08 -0.57
C PRO A 57 4.86 -9.15 -1.67
N GLU A 58 4.93 -8.75 -2.96
CA GLU A 58 5.22 -9.67 -4.06
C GLU A 58 6.65 -10.23 -4.04
N HIS A 59 7.60 -9.51 -3.44
CA HIS A 59 9.02 -9.89 -3.36
C HIS A 59 9.44 -10.25 -1.94
N ALA A 60 8.64 -9.90 -0.94
CA ALA A 60 8.84 -10.26 0.46
C ALA A 60 8.91 -11.79 0.59
N GLY A 61 10.03 -12.28 1.15
CA GLY A 61 10.28 -13.71 1.33
C GLY A 61 10.79 -14.46 0.10
N LYS A 62 10.98 -13.80 -1.06
CA LYS A 62 11.59 -14.44 -2.26
C LYS A 62 13.11 -14.35 -2.29
N TYR A 63 13.69 -13.46 -1.50
CA TYR A 63 15.12 -13.18 -1.51
C TYR A 63 15.66 -13.19 -0.09
N SER A 64 16.80 -13.82 0.10
CA SER A 64 17.45 -13.97 1.41
C SER A 64 18.52 -12.90 1.64
N LYS A 65 19.14 -12.42 0.57
CA LYS A 65 20.27 -11.48 0.66
C LYS A 65 20.17 -10.36 -0.35
N TYR A 66 20.58 -9.17 0.05
CA TYR A 66 20.51 -7.93 -0.73
C TYR A 66 21.89 -7.26 -0.75
N LYS A 67 22.16 -6.47 -1.80
CA LYS A 67 23.36 -5.61 -1.81
C LYS A 67 23.16 -4.44 -0.86
N GLU A 68 24.09 -4.27 0.08
CA GLU A 68 24.10 -3.17 1.04
C GLU A 68 24.88 -1.94 0.53
N ASP A 69 25.81 -2.12 -0.41
CA ASP A 69 26.73 -1.06 -0.85
C ASP A 69 26.71 -0.79 -2.36
N GLY A 70 26.83 0.50 -2.70
CA GLY A 70 27.01 1.02 -4.06
C GLY A 70 25.73 1.39 -4.82
N LYS A 71 25.86 1.59 -6.14
CA LYS A 71 24.75 2.00 -7.03
C LYS A 71 23.59 0.98 -7.11
N ASP A 72 23.90 -0.25 -6.75
CA ASP A 72 23.01 -1.41 -6.75
C ASP A 72 22.36 -1.67 -5.39
N LYS A 73 22.47 -0.74 -4.43
CA LYS A 73 21.92 -0.88 -3.09
C LYS A 73 20.43 -1.25 -3.15
N GLY A 74 20.07 -2.30 -2.43
CA GLY A 74 18.72 -2.86 -2.39
C GLY A 74 18.39 -3.94 -3.41
N LEU A 75 19.30 -4.26 -4.34
CA LEU A 75 19.09 -5.37 -5.27
C LEU A 75 19.28 -6.73 -4.58
N PRO A 76 18.35 -7.68 -4.76
CA PRO A 76 18.53 -9.03 -4.23
C PRO A 76 19.64 -9.78 -4.97
N THR A 77 20.52 -10.38 -4.18
CA THR A 77 21.67 -11.18 -4.65
C THR A 77 21.44 -12.67 -4.49
N HIS A 78 20.64 -13.08 -3.51
CA HIS A 78 20.32 -14.49 -3.26
C HIS A 78 18.81 -14.68 -3.17
N LEU A 79 18.32 -15.79 -3.71
CA LEU A 79 16.94 -16.25 -3.55
C LEU A 79 16.68 -16.71 -2.10
N ALA A 80 15.41 -16.97 -1.78
CA ALA A 80 14.99 -17.49 -0.47
C ALA A 80 15.75 -18.77 -0.08
N ASP A 81 16.04 -19.62 -1.06
CA ASP A 81 16.75 -20.89 -0.88
C ASP A 81 18.28 -20.73 -0.71
N GLY A 82 18.79 -19.49 -0.70
CA GLY A 82 20.22 -19.21 -0.61
C GLY A 82 20.98 -19.31 -1.94
N THR A 83 20.28 -19.60 -3.05
CA THR A 83 20.89 -19.65 -4.39
C THR A 83 21.26 -18.24 -4.87
N GLU A 84 22.50 -18.05 -5.32
CA GLU A 84 22.95 -16.81 -5.95
C GLU A 84 22.18 -16.53 -7.25
N LEU A 85 21.69 -15.30 -7.40
CA LEU A 85 21.02 -14.89 -8.62
C LEU A 85 22.02 -14.81 -9.78
N THR A 86 21.60 -15.31 -10.94
CA THR A 86 22.37 -15.15 -12.17
C THR A 86 22.43 -13.68 -12.61
N LYS A 87 23.48 -13.29 -13.34
CA LYS A 87 23.65 -11.91 -13.87
C LYS A 87 22.42 -11.44 -14.67
N SER A 88 21.78 -12.35 -15.41
CA SER A 88 20.56 -12.06 -16.16
C SER A 88 19.36 -11.77 -15.26
N ALA A 89 19.22 -12.47 -14.13
CA ALA A 89 18.15 -12.23 -13.16
C ALA A 89 18.36 -10.92 -12.40
N MET A 90 19.60 -10.63 -11.96
CA MET A 90 19.95 -9.34 -11.36
C MET A 90 19.63 -8.17 -12.30
N LYS A 91 19.90 -8.31 -13.60
CA LYS A 91 19.58 -7.28 -14.61
C LYS A 91 18.08 -7.09 -14.82
N LYS A 92 17.25 -8.12 -14.62
CA LYS A 92 15.77 -7.96 -14.64
C LYS A 92 15.29 -7.16 -13.45
N LEU A 93 15.79 -7.48 -12.26
CA LEU A 93 15.47 -6.77 -11.03
C LEU A 93 15.90 -5.31 -11.09
N GLU A 94 17.08 -5.02 -11.65
CA GLU A 94 17.51 -3.63 -11.83
C GLU A 94 16.57 -2.84 -12.74
N LYS A 95 16.04 -3.45 -13.80
CA LYS A 95 15.03 -2.80 -14.66
C LYS A 95 13.72 -2.55 -13.92
N GLU A 96 13.29 -3.47 -13.05
CA GLU A 96 12.09 -3.26 -12.22
C GLU A 96 12.29 -2.11 -11.23
N ARG A 97 13.44 -2.07 -10.55
CA ARG A 97 13.83 -0.95 -9.68
C ARG A 97 13.80 0.37 -10.42
N GLN A 98 14.40 0.44 -11.61
CA GLN A 98 14.41 1.66 -12.42
C GLN A 98 13.02 2.11 -12.86
N LYS A 99 12.09 1.17 -13.14
CA LYS A 99 10.68 1.51 -13.41
C LYS A 99 10.03 2.11 -12.17
N HIS A 100 10.27 1.54 -11.00
CA HIS A 100 9.75 2.06 -9.73
C HIS A 100 10.31 3.45 -9.41
N VAL A 101 11.63 3.67 -9.56
CA VAL A 101 12.27 5.00 -9.44
C VAL A 101 11.58 6.02 -10.34
N LYS A 102 11.35 5.68 -11.62
CA LYS A 102 10.66 6.59 -12.55
C LYS A 102 9.22 6.86 -12.13
N ALA A 103 8.52 5.85 -11.59
CA ALA A 103 7.17 6.01 -11.07
C ALA A 103 7.15 6.93 -9.84
N LEU A 104 8.09 6.78 -8.91
CA LEU A 104 8.27 7.67 -7.75
C LEU A 104 8.58 9.09 -8.19
N MET A 105 9.52 9.31 -9.11
CA MET A 105 9.84 10.64 -9.63
C MET A 105 8.63 11.30 -10.30
N LYS A 106 7.81 10.52 -11.01
CA LYS A 106 6.57 11.01 -11.63
C LYS A 106 5.52 11.35 -10.57
N ALA A 107 5.39 10.55 -9.52
CA ALA A 107 4.50 10.82 -8.39
C ALA A 107 4.94 12.06 -7.60
N ALA A 108 6.23 12.24 -7.36
CA ALA A 108 6.81 13.40 -6.67
C ALA A 108 6.68 14.71 -7.46
N LYS A 109 6.46 14.63 -8.78
CA LYS A 109 6.30 15.80 -9.65
C LYS A 109 4.83 16.23 -9.81
N LYS A 110 3.88 15.52 -9.20
CA LYS A 110 2.45 15.78 -9.27
C LYS A 110 1.97 16.45 -7.99
#